data_AF-A3CSM5-F1
#
_entry.id   AF-A3CSM5-F1
#
_cell.length_a   1.000
_cell.length_b   1.000
_cell.length_c   1.000
_cell.angle_alpha   90.00
_cell.angle_beta   90.00
_cell.angle_gamma   90.00
#
_symmetry.space_group_name_H-M   'P 1'
#
loop_
_entity.id
_entity.type
_entity.pdbx_description
1 polymer ?
#
loop_
_entity_poly.entity_id
_entity_poly.type
_entity_poly.pdbx_seq_one_letter_code
_entity_poly.pdbx_strand_id
1 'polypeptide(L)'
;MGVKTVEDCVYEINRLADKAGLIREICSYQCRKYKWISSGLSLSILFFSASIAFLSIADPTILQSLSLPFHAQQDTRNVIAFLGFLIFVISFSDRILNLTETLNRNEQGVKILTDFIRDCHTFTDTGARDCDEITAAMKLESIKEQYGYLNQVMSPNTLFSKTFLKIKKGYKMKVRVSKMLDGDPNISISKHYRMRIWNWLF
;
A
#
# COMPACT_ATOMS: atom_id res chain seq x y z
N MET A 1 -9.79 38.50 14.76
CA MET A 1 -9.93 37.12 14.27
C MET A 1 -11.38 36.73 14.46
N GLY A 2 -12.12 36.40 13.39
CA GLY A 2 -13.51 35.97 13.53
C GLY A 2 -13.56 34.69 14.35
N VAL A 3 -14.34 34.68 15.43
CA VAL A 3 -14.52 33.50 16.28
C VAL A 3 -15.19 32.44 15.43
N LYS A 4 -14.47 31.35 15.13
CA LYS A 4 -15.06 30.19 14.46
C LYS A 4 -15.90 29.45 15.47
N THR A 5 -17.10 29.07 15.08
CA THR A 5 -17.96 28.26 15.92
C THR A 5 -17.34 26.87 16.12
N VAL A 6 -17.77 26.16 17.17
CA VAL A 6 -17.37 24.76 17.39
C VAL A 6 -17.74 23.89 16.17
N GLU A 7 -18.89 24.17 15.55
CA GLU A 7 -19.38 23.48 14.35
C GLU A 7 -18.45 23.67 13.14
N ASP A 8 -17.97 24.89 12.92
CA ASP A 8 -16.98 25.19 11.87
C ASP A 8 -15.67 24.42 12.10
N CYS A 9 -15.24 24.30 13.35
CA CYS A 9 -14.04 23.57 13.73
C CYS A 9 -14.20 22.06 13.46
N VAL A 10 -15.33 21.49 13.86
CA VAL A 10 -15.68 20.08 13.59
C VAL A 10 -15.73 19.80 12.09
N TYR A 11 -16.34 20.69 11.30
CA TYR A 11 -16.40 20.55 9.84
C TYR A 11 -15.00 20.57 9.21
N GLU A 12 -14.12 21.49 9.64
CA GLU A 12 -12.75 21.55 9.14
C GLU A 12 -11.93 20.32 9.52
N ILE A 13 -12.06 19.81 10.74
CA ILE A 13 -11.37 18.60 11.22
C ILE A 13 -11.82 17.38 10.42
N ASN A 14 -13.13 17.21 10.20
CA ASN A 14 -13.65 16.14 9.35
C ASN A 14 -13.11 16.22 7.92
N ARG A 15 -12.97 17.42 7.37
CA ARG A 15 -12.37 17.61 6.04
C ARG A 15 -10.88 17.23 6.01
N LEU A 16 -10.14 17.46 7.09
CA LEU A 16 -8.75 17.01 7.21
C LEU A 16 -8.66 15.49 7.36
N ALA A 17 -9.54 14.88 8.17
CA ALA A 17 -9.65 13.44 8.30
C ALA A 17 -9.94 12.76 6.96
N ASP A 18 -10.85 13.32 6.14
CA ASP A 18 -11.15 12.81 4.79
C ASP A 18 -9.93 12.85 3.85
N LYS A 19 -9.14 13.94 3.92
CA LYS A 19 -7.90 14.06 3.13
C LYS A 19 -6.85 13.06 3.61
N ALA A 20 -6.65 12.94 4.92
CA ALA A 20 -5.75 11.96 5.51
C ALA A 20 -6.18 10.53 5.15
N GLY A 21 -7.49 10.25 5.10
CA GLY A 21 -8.06 8.98 4.66
C GLY A 21 -7.69 8.61 3.23
N LEU A 22 -7.67 9.59 2.32
CA LEU A 22 -7.20 9.38 0.95
C LEU A 22 -5.69 9.08 0.89
N ILE A 23 -4.87 9.82 1.65
CA ILE A 23 -3.41 9.57 1.72
C ILE A 23 -3.14 8.18 2.30
N ARG A 24 -3.91 7.78 3.32
CA ARG A 24 -3.82 6.45 3.94
C ARG A 24 -4.12 5.34 2.94
N GLU A 25 -5.16 5.50 2.12
CA GLU A 25 -5.51 4.55 1.06
C GLU A 25 -4.40 4.46 0.01
N ILE A 26 -3.74 5.58 -0.32
CA ILE A 26 -2.57 5.60 -1.18
C ILE A 26 -1.40 4.82 -0.58
N CYS A 27 -1.06 5.04 0.69
CA CYS A 27 -0.02 4.29 1.38
C CYS A 27 -0.34 2.79 1.43
N SER A 28 -1.60 2.44 1.70
CA SER A 28 -2.06 1.05 1.71
C SER A 28 -1.91 0.39 0.34
N TYR A 29 -2.30 1.09 -0.74
CA TYR A 29 -2.12 0.63 -2.11
C TYR A 29 -0.66 0.38 -2.45
N GLN A 30 0.22 1.33 -2.14
CA GLN A 30 1.65 1.20 -2.39
C GLN A 30 2.25 0.05 -1.58
N CYS A 31 1.95 -0.06 -0.29
CA CYS A 31 2.38 -1.17 0.56
C CYS A 31 2.00 -2.53 -0.05
N ARG A 32 0.75 -2.69 -0.49
CA ARG A 32 0.30 -3.91 -1.17
C ARG A 32 1.08 -4.18 -2.45
N LYS A 33 1.27 -3.17 -3.30
CA LYS A 33 2.03 -3.28 -4.55
C LYS A 33 3.47 -3.73 -4.30
N TYR A 34 4.18 -3.08 -3.37
CA TYR A 34 5.57 -3.44 -3.04
C TYR A 34 5.67 -4.82 -2.38
N LYS A 35 4.68 -5.21 -1.57
CA LYS A 35 4.63 -6.57 -0.99
C LYS A 35 4.48 -7.64 -2.07
N TRP A 36 3.67 -7.38 -3.09
CA TRP A 36 3.53 -8.28 -4.24
C TRP A 36 4.81 -8.36 -5.07
N ILE A 37 5.47 -7.23 -5.32
CA ILE A 37 6.75 -7.21 -6.03
C ILE A 37 7.79 -8.01 -5.24
N SER A 38 7.97 -7.71 -3.96
CA SER A 38 8.91 -8.41 -3.07
C SER A 38 8.63 -9.92 -3.04
N SER A 39 7.38 -10.32 -2.85
CA SER A 39 6.99 -11.75 -2.86
C SER A 39 7.28 -12.43 -4.20
N GLY A 40 7.06 -11.74 -5.32
CA GLY A 40 7.37 -12.23 -6.66
C GLY A 40 8.87 -12.40 -6.90
N LEU A 41 9.69 -11.45 -6.42
CA LEU A 41 11.16 -11.57 -6.48
C LEU A 41 11.65 -12.75 -5.63
N SER A 42 11.16 -12.89 -4.39
CA SER A 42 11.52 -14.03 -3.53
C SER A 42 11.10 -15.37 -4.14
N LEU A 43 9.91 -15.46 -4.72
CA LEU A 43 9.44 -16.67 -5.40
C LEU A 43 10.32 -17.01 -6.61
N SER A 44 10.75 -16.00 -7.37
CA SER A 44 11.66 -16.19 -8.51
C SER A 44 13.02 -16.71 -8.07
N ILE A 45 13.58 -16.19 -6.96
CA ILE A 45 14.82 -16.70 -6.38
C ILE A 45 14.66 -18.17 -6.00
N LEU A 46 13.60 -18.52 -5.26
CA LEU A 46 13.34 -19.91 -4.86
C LEU A 46 13.23 -20.85 -6.07
N PHE A 47 12.53 -20.42 -7.11
CA PHE A 47 12.39 -21.19 -8.34
C PHE A 47 13.74 -21.42 -9.04
N PHE A 48 14.59 -20.39 -9.16
CA PHE A 48 15.92 -20.53 -9.74
C PHE A 48 16.85 -21.37 -8.87
N SER A 49 16.81 -21.22 -7.55
CA SER A 49 17.58 -22.06 -6.63
C SER A 49 17.18 -23.53 -6.72
N ALA A 50 15.88 -23.82 -6.77
CA ALA A 50 15.39 -25.19 -6.96
C ALA A 50 15.82 -25.77 -8.32
N SER A 51 15.78 -24.95 -9.38
CA SER A 51 16.25 -25.33 -10.72
C SER A 51 17.75 -25.64 -10.72
N ILE A 52 18.57 -24.82 -10.05
CA ILE A 52 20.01 -25.07 -9.90
C ILE A 52 20.25 -26.37 -9.13
N ALA A 53 19.54 -26.59 -8.02
CA ALA A 53 19.70 -27.81 -7.23
C ALA A 53 19.32 -29.07 -8.03
N PHE A 54 18.23 -29.00 -8.79
CA PHE A 54 17.81 -30.06 -9.70
C PHE A 54 18.88 -30.33 -10.78
N LEU A 55 19.34 -29.29 -11.48
CA LEU A 55 20.37 -29.42 -12.52
C LEU A 55 21.73 -29.86 -11.99
N SER A 56 22.04 -29.60 -10.71
CA SER A 56 23.31 -30.00 -10.09
C SER A 56 23.34 -31.48 -9.71
N ILE A 57 22.18 -32.09 -9.43
CA ILE A 57 22.05 -33.50 -9.06
C ILE A 57 21.73 -34.38 -10.28
N ALA A 58 21.01 -33.84 -11.25
CA ALA A 58 20.58 -34.58 -12.42
C ALA A 58 21.78 -35.07 -13.25
N ASP A 59 21.80 -36.39 -13.50
CA ASP A 59 22.78 -36.99 -14.41
C ASP A 59 22.54 -36.45 -15.84
N PRO A 60 23.57 -35.95 -16.54
CA PRO A 60 23.42 -35.47 -17.92
C PRO A 60 22.83 -36.50 -18.88
N THR A 61 23.00 -37.80 -18.61
CA THR A 61 22.40 -38.89 -19.41
C THR A 61 20.86 -38.95 -19.26
N ILE A 62 20.35 -38.71 -18.04
CA ILE A 62 18.92 -38.65 -17.75
C ILE A 62 18.31 -37.39 -18.39
N LEU A 63 19.00 -36.26 -18.33
CA LEU A 63 18.56 -35.01 -18.98
C LEU A 63 18.49 -35.14 -20.51
N GLN A 64 19.44 -35.85 -21.12
CA GLN A 64 19.42 -36.17 -22.56
C GLN A 64 18.23 -37.06 -22.94
N SER A 65 17.89 -38.05 -22.11
CA SER A 65 16.73 -38.93 -22.35
C SER A 65 15.39 -38.19 -22.31
N LEU A 66 15.34 -37.04 -21.62
CA LEU A 66 14.16 -36.17 -21.55
C LEU A 66 14.03 -35.23 -22.76
N SER A 67 14.87 -35.39 -23.81
CA SER A 67 14.94 -34.53 -24.99
C SER A 67 15.22 -33.06 -24.67
N LEU A 68 15.85 -32.76 -23.54
CA LEU A 68 16.32 -31.42 -23.22
C LEU A 68 17.60 -31.11 -24.01
N PRO A 69 17.82 -29.86 -24.45
CA PRO A 69 18.92 -29.46 -25.33
C PRO A 69 20.28 -29.37 -24.61
N PHE A 70 20.52 -30.24 -23.61
CA PHE A 70 21.78 -30.31 -22.87
C PHE A 70 22.64 -31.39 -23.52
N HIS A 71 23.47 -30.99 -24.49
CA HIS A 71 24.26 -31.94 -25.27
C HIS A 71 25.60 -32.28 -24.59
N ALA A 72 26.13 -31.39 -23.74
CA ALA A 72 27.34 -31.62 -22.97
C ALA A 72 27.22 -31.17 -21.49
N GLN A 73 28.04 -31.75 -20.60
CA GLN A 73 28.13 -31.37 -19.18
C GLN A 73 28.50 -29.87 -18.99
N GLN A 74 29.18 -29.27 -19.97
CA GLN A 74 29.50 -27.85 -20.00
C GLN A 74 28.25 -26.97 -20.19
N ASP A 75 27.25 -27.42 -20.95
CA ASP A 75 26.01 -26.67 -21.18
C ASP A 75 25.21 -26.54 -19.89
N THR A 76 25.09 -27.64 -19.13
CA THR A 76 24.43 -27.66 -17.82
C THR A 76 25.12 -26.71 -16.83
N ARG A 77 26.47 -26.70 -16.80
CA ARG A 77 27.24 -25.77 -15.97
C ARG A 77 27.01 -24.31 -16.34
N ASN A 78 26.98 -23.99 -17.63
CA ASN A 78 26.71 -22.65 -18.12
C ASN A 78 25.30 -22.16 -17.72
N VAL A 79 24.29 -23.04 -17.80
CA VAL A 79 22.92 -22.71 -17.35
C VAL A 79 22.85 -22.50 -15.85
N ILE A 80 23.52 -23.33 -15.04
CA ILE A 80 23.61 -23.12 -13.59
C ILE A 80 24.25 -21.76 -13.28
N ALA A 81 25.37 -21.43 -13.94
CA ALA A 81 26.05 -20.14 -13.75
C ALA A 81 25.14 -18.96 -14.13
N PHE A 82 24.40 -19.07 -15.23
CA PHE A 82 23.45 -18.06 -15.67
C PHE A 82 22.29 -17.87 -14.69
N LEU A 83 21.70 -18.96 -14.19
CA LEU A 83 20.66 -18.91 -13.16
C LEU A 83 21.18 -18.27 -11.85
N GLY A 84 22.42 -18.60 -11.45
CA GLY A 84 23.08 -17.96 -10.31
C GLY A 84 23.26 -16.45 -10.51
N PHE A 85 23.65 -16.03 -11.71
CA PHE A 85 23.74 -14.61 -12.07
C PHE A 85 22.37 -13.91 -12.02
N LEU A 86 21.30 -14.54 -12.48
CA LEU A 86 19.94 -13.99 -12.38
C LEU A 86 19.50 -13.80 -10.92
N ILE A 87 19.78 -14.78 -10.05
CA ILE A 87 19.53 -14.64 -8.60
C ILE A 87 20.28 -13.45 -8.03
N PHE A 88 21.55 -13.25 -8.42
CA PHE A 88 22.34 -12.12 -7.98
C PHE A 88 21.72 -10.78 -8.42
N VAL A 89 21.34 -10.63 -9.70
CA VAL A 89 20.70 -9.42 -10.22
C VAL A 89 19.39 -9.12 -9.49
N ILE A 90 18.55 -10.13 -9.29
CA ILE A 90 17.28 -9.99 -8.56
C ILE A 90 17.53 -9.55 -7.12
N SER A 91 18.48 -10.19 -6.43
CA SER A 91 18.82 -9.84 -5.04
C SER A 91 19.35 -8.41 -4.92
N PHE A 92 20.10 -7.95 -5.92
CA PHE A 92 20.63 -6.58 -5.94
C PHE A 92 19.56 -5.54 -6.31
N SER A 93 18.54 -5.93 -7.06
CA SER A 93 17.45 -5.03 -7.47
C SER A 93 16.67 -4.44 -6.28
N ASP A 94 16.49 -5.19 -5.20
CA ASP A 94 15.83 -4.68 -3.98
C ASP A 94 16.62 -3.51 -3.38
N ARG A 95 17.95 -3.61 -3.39
CA ARG A 95 18.85 -2.58 -2.84
C ARG A 95 18.98 -1.35 -3.75
N ILE A 96 18.90 -1.51 -5.07
CA ILE A 96 18.87 -0.36 -6.00
C ILE A 96 17.53 0.37 -5.92
N LEU A 97 16.43 -0.38 -5.85
CA LEU A 97 15.08 0.17 -5.94
C LEU A 97 14.48 0.56 -4.57
N ASN A 98 15.22 0.33 -3.47
CA ASN A 98 14.79 0.58 -2.10
C ASN A 98 13.37 0.04 -1.82
N LEU A 99 13.04 -1.17 -2.31
CA LEU A 99 11.67 -1.68 -2.22
C LEU A 99 11.27 -1.93 -0.76
N THR A 100 12.19 -2.52 0.01
CA THR A 100 11.98 -2.78 1.45
C THR A 100 11.78 -1.50 2.26
N GLU A 101 12.62 -0.48 2.05
CA GLU A 101 12.48 0.82 2.73
C GLU A 101 11.16 1.51 2.37
N THR A 102 10.81 1.50 1.07
CA THR A 102 9.57 2.09 0.58
C THR A 102 8.35 1.35 1.12
N LEU A 103 8.40 0.02 1.25
CA LEU A 103 7.34 -0.77 1.85
C LEU A 103 7.14 -0.39 3.32
N ASN A 104 8.23 -0.37 4.11
CA ASN A 104 8.18 -0.03 5.53
C ASN A 104 7.65 1.37 5.77
N ARG A 105 8.10 2.36 4.97
CA ARG A 105 7.59 3.73 5.04
C ARG A 105 6.09 3.80 4.78
N ASN A 106 5.60 3.09 3.77
CA ASN A 106 4.16 3.06 3.46
C ASN A 106 3.35 2.35 4.56
N GLU A 107 3.87 1.26 5.14
CA GLU A 107 3.23 0.58 6.26
C GLU A 107 3.13 1.48 7.50
N GLN A 108 4.23 2.16 7.85
CA GLN A 108 4.22 3.16 8.92
C GLN A 108 3.26 4.31 8.62
N GLY A 109 3.24 4.80 7.38
CA GLY A 109 2.30 5.81 6.92
C GLY A 109 0.84 5.41 7.13
N VAL A 110 0.49 4.16 6.84
CA VAL A 110 -0.86 3.65 7.13
C VAL A 110 -1.20 3.71 8.62
N LYS A 111 -0.28 3.29 9.50
CA LYS A 111 -0.49 3.30 10.95
C LYS A 111 -0.69 4.73 11.46
N ILE A 112 0.26 5.62 11.18
CA ILE A 112 0.25 7.01 11.63
C ILE A 112 -1.00 7.76 11.12
N LEU A 113 -1.38 7.57 9.86
CA LEU A 113 -2.58 8.21 9.31
C LEU A 113 -3.87 7.62 9.89
N THR A 114 -3.88 6.33 10.24
CA THR A 114 -5.03 5.73 10.94
C THR A 114 -5.20 6.34 12.32
N ASP A 115 -4.12 6.49 13.07
CA ASP A 115 -4.14 7.10 14.41
C ASP A 115 -4.58 8.56 14.33
N PHE A 116 -4.04 9.34 13.38
CA PHE A 116 -4.47 10.72 13.14
C PHE A 116 -5.98 10.84 12.84
N ILE A 117 -6.51 9.97 11.96
CA ILE A 117 -7.95 9.95 11.63
C ILE A 117 -8.77 9.59 12.87
N ARG A 118 -8.31 8.63 13.67
CA ARG A 118 -8.99 8.24 14.92
C ARG A 118 -9.01 9.38 15.93
N ASP A 119 -7.92 10.13 16.06
CA ASP A 119 -7.84 11.28 16.95
C ASP A 119 -8.78 12.40 16.50
N CYS A 120 -8.88 12.63 15.18
CA CYS A 120 -9.87 13.55 14.60
C CYS A 120 -11.30 13.11 14.97
N HIS A 121 -11.67 11.85 14.75
CA HIS A 121 -13.01 11.34 15.08
C HIS A 121 -13.31 11.36 16.58
N THR A 122 -12.33 11.05 17.42
CA THR A 122 -12.49 11.12 18.89
C THR A 122 -12.86 12.54 19.31
N PHE A 123 -12.21 13.54 18.71
CA PHE A 123 -12.56 14.94 18.96
C PHE A 123 -13.94 15.30 18.41
N THR A 124 -14.28 14.94 17.16
CA THR A 124 -15.56 15.34 16.56
C THR A 124 -16.77 14.66 17.18
N ASP A 125 -16.64 13.39 17.58
CA ASP A 125 -17.79 12.56 17.98
C ASP A 125 -18.08 12.69 19.48
N THR A 126 -17.04 12.89 20.29
CA THR A 126 -17.13 12.98 21.75
C THR A 126 -16.56 14.26 22.33
N GLY A 127 -15.38 14.71 21.89
CA GLY A 127 -14.65 15.82 22.52
C GLY A 127 -15.24 17.21 22.27
N ALA A 128 -15.88 17.43 21.12
CA ALA A 128 -16.37 18.74 20.72
C ALA A 128 -17.64 19.18 21.48
N ARG A 129 -18.38 18.25 22.08
CA ARG A 129 -19.62 18.55 22.82
C ARG A 129 -19.37 19.29 24.14
N ASP A 130 -18.20 19.08 24.73
CA ASP A 130 -17.82 19.61 26.04
C ASP A 130 -16.79 20.76 25.94
N CYS A 131 -16.44 21.20 24.72
CA CYS A 131 -15.44 22.25 24.48
C CYS A 131 -16.08 23.62 24.24
N ASP A 132 -15.47 24.66 24.81
CA ASP A 132 -15.72 26.04 24.42
C ASP A 132 -15.03 26.39 23.08
N GLU A 133 -15.46 27.47 22.44
CA GLU A 133 -15.00 27.89 21.11
C GLU A 133 -13.48 28.14 21.06
N ILE A 134 -12.87 28.62 22.15
CA ILE A 134 -11.44 28.88 22.22
C ILE A 134 -10.67 27.55 22.22
N THR A 135 -11.06 26.60 23.06
CA THR A 135 -10.44 25.27 23.10
C THR A 135 -10.61 24.52 21.77
N ALA A 136 -11.79 24.61 21.15
CA ALA A 136 -12.04 24.02 19.84
C ALA A 136 -11.15 24.62 18.74
N ALA A 137 -10.95 25.94 18.75
CA ALA A 137 -10.05 26.63 17.81
C ALA A 137 -8.59 26.24 18.02
N MET A 138 -8.12 26.15 19.28
CA MET A 138 -6.76 25.68 19.56
C MET A 138 -6.54 24.23 19.10
N LYS A 139 -7.53 23.36 19.32
CA LYS A 139 -7.45 21.97 18.88
C LYS A 139 -7.41 21.84 17.35
N LEU A 140 -8.22 22.64 16.65
CA LEU A 140 -8.20 22.71 15.19
C LEU A 140 -6.81 23.11 14.66
N GLU A 141 -6.16 24.09 15.28
CA GLU A 141 -4.83 24.54 14.85
C GLU A 141 -3.77 23.45 15.08
N SER A 142 -3.82 22.78 16.23
CA SER A 142 -2.96 21.61 16.51
C SER A 142 -3.14 20.49 15.48
N ILE A 143 -4.38 20.16 15.11
CA ILE A 143 -4.69 19.14 14.10
C ILE A 143 -4.20 19.58 12.71
N LYS A 144 -4.31 20.87 12.37
CA LYS A 144 -3.79 21.42 11.11
C LYS A 144 -2.28 21.31 11.01
N GLU A 145 -1.57 21.63 12.09
CA GLU A 145 -0.11 21.52 12.14
C GLU A 145 0.34 20.06 11.99
N GLN A 146 -0.29 19.15 12.74
CA GLN A 146 -0.06 17.71 12.61
C GLN A 146 -0.33 17.22 11.19
N TYR A 147 -1.46 17.59 10.59
CA TYR A 147 -1.78 17.25 9.20
C TYR A 147 -0.75 17.81 8.23
N GLY A 148 -0.31 19.06 8.42
CA GLY A 148 0.70 19.72 7.60
C GLY A 148 2.01 18.93 7.58
N TYR A 149 2.49 18.54 8.75
CA TYR A 149 3.66 17.67 8.90
C TYR A 149 3.46 16.32 8.21
N LEU A 150 2.35 15.63 8.49
CA LEU A 150 2.05 14.33 7.89
C LEU A 150 1.97 14.39 6.37
N ASN A 151 1.36 15.44 5.81
CA ASN A 151 1.25 15.62 4.38
C ASN A 151 2.60 15.89 3.71
N GLN A 152 3.55 16.53 4.40
CA GLN A 152 4.92 16.68 3.89
C GLN A 152 5.68 15.34 3.90
N VAL A 153 5.61 14.61 5.01
CA VAL A 153 6.36 13.36 5.19
C VAL A 153 5.77 12.21 4.37
N MET A 154 4.45 12.16 4.19
CA MET A 154 3.73 11.06 3.51
C MET A 154 3.20 11.47 2.13
N SER A 155 3.77 12.53 1.54
CA SER A 155 3.25 13.11 0.30
C SER A 155 3.14 12.07 -0.83
N PRO A 156 1.98 11.96 -1.49
CA PRO A 156 1.75 11.03 -2.60
C PRO A 156 2.35 11.51 -3.93
N ASN A 157 3.19 12.55 -3.94
CA ASN A 157 3.70 13.22 -5.14
C ASN A 157 4.49 12.33 -6.12
N THR A 158 4.78 11.08 -5.75
CA THR A 158 5.44 10.08 -6.61
C THR A 158 4.47 9.24 -7.44
N LEU A 159 3.15 9.41 -7.28
CA LEU A 159 2.14 8.65 -8.03
C LEU A 159 1.83 9.26 -9.40
N PHE A 160 1.74 8.39 -10.42
CA PHE A 160 1.11 8.75 -11.69
C PHE A 160 -0.35 9.20 -11.50
N SER A 161 -0.75 10.25 -12.21
CA SER A 161 -2.07 10.88 -12.07
C SER A 161 -3.23 9.90 -12.30
N LYS A 162 -3.09 8.97 -13.26
CA LYS A 162 -4.10 7.93 -13.52
C LYS A 162 -4.27 6.99 -12.31
N THR A 163 -3.17 6.58 -11.69
CA THR A 163 -3.18 5.73 -10.50
C THR A 163 -3.81 6.45 -9.32
N PHE A 164 -3.45 7.71 -9.10
CA PHE A 164 -4.08 8.55 -8.09
C PHE A 164 -5.59 8.64 -8.27
N LEU A 165 -6.07 8.92 -9.49
CA LEU A 165 -7.50 9.02 -9.78
C LEU A 165 -8.23 7.68 -9.56
N LYS A 166 -7.61 6.56 -9.91
CA LYS A 166 -8.15 5.22 -9.66
C LYS A 166 -8.33 4.96 -8.16
N ILE A 167 -7.29 5.24 -7.36
CA ILE A 167 -7.31 5.08 -5.90
C ILE A 167 -8.39 6.00 -5.29
N LYS A 168 -8.41 7.28 -5.69
CA LYS A 168 -9.39 8.27 -5.21
C LYS A 168 -10.83 7.87 -5.51
N LYS A 169 -11.10 7.37 -6.72
CA LYS A 169 -12.43 6.85 -7.09
C LYS A 169 -12.82 5.67 -6.21
N GLY A 170 -11.87 4.78 -5.94
CA GLY A 170 -12.09 3.63 -5.08
C GLY A 170 -12.37 3.99 -3.63
N TYR A 171 -11.59 4.91 -3.07
CA TYR A 171 -11.80 5.47 -1.73
C TYR A 171 -13.20 6.07 -1.59
N LYS A 172 -13.60 6.95 -2.51
CA LYS A 172 -14.94 7.57 -2.50
C LYS A 172 -16.07 6.53 -2.56
N MET A 173 -15.86 5.43 -3.29
CA MET A 173 -16.83 4.34 -3.36
C MET A 173 -16.93 3.59 -2.02
N LYS A 174 -15.80 3.31 -1.36
CA LYS A 174 -15.77 2.70 -0.02
C LYS A 174 -16.52 3.55 0.99
N VAL A 175 -16.25 4.86 1.01
CA VAL A 175 -16.93 5.82 1.90
C VAL A 175 -18.43 5.83 1.64
N ARG A 176 -18.86 5.85 0.38
CA ARG A 176 -20.29 5.82 0.02
C ARG A 176 -20.97 4.55 0.53
N VAL A 177 -20.37 3.38 0.30
CA VAL A 177 -20.94 2.10 0.74
C VAL A 177 -20.96 2.00 2.26
N SER A 178 -19.93 2.51 2.95
CA SER A 178 -19.92 2.60 4.42
C SER A 178 -21.13 3.39 4.93
N LYS A 179 -21.37 4.59 4.38
CA LYS A 179 -22.54 5.41 4.75
C LYS A 179 -23.89 4.73 4.47
N MET A 180 -23.96 3.89 3.44
CA MET A 180 -25.17 3.10 3.15
C MET A 180 -25.36 1.99 4.19
N LEU A 181 -24.28 1.32 4.60
CA LEU A 181 -24.30 0.28 5.63
C LEU A 181 -24.65 0.83 7.02
N ASP A 182 -24.21 2.05 7.33
CA ASP A 182 -24.58 2.74 8.58
C ASP A 182 -26.11 2.98 8.66
N GLY A 183 -26.77 3.16 7.51
CA GLY A 183 -28.23 3.32 7.43
C GLY A 183 -29.01 2.01 7.31
N ASP A 184 -28.50 1.04 6.55
CA ASP A 184 -29.07 -0.30 6.40
C ASP A 184 -27.94 -1.36 6.42
N PRO A 185 -27.73 -2.06 7.55
CA PRO A 185 -26.70 -3.07 7.68
C PRO A 185 -26.86 -4.27 6.72
N ASN A 186 -28.07 -4.51 6.21
CA ASN A 186 -28.37 -5.67 5.36
C ASN A 186 -28.24 -5.37 3.87
N ILE A 187 -27.81 -4.15 3.49
CA ILE A 187 -27.67 -3.79 2.09
C ILE A 187 -26.61 -4.64 1.38
N SER A 188 -26.94 -5.11 0.18
CA SER A 188 -26.05 -5.96 -0.61
C SER A 188 -24.84 -5.18 -1.12
N ILE A 189 -23.70 -5.28 -0.43
CA ILE A 189 -22.43 -4.63 -0.80
C ILE A 189 -22.06 -4.91 -2.27
N SER A 190 -22.22 -6.15 -2.75
CA SER A 190 -21.88 -6.55 -4.12
C SER A 190 -22.65 -5.77 -5.21
N LYS A 191 -23.87 -5.32 -4.93
CA LYS A 191 -24.68 -4.51 -5.87
C LYS A 191 -24.17 -3.08 -5.93
N HIS A 192 -23.71 -2.53 -4.80
CA HIS A 192 -23.28 -1.14 -4.66
C HIS A 192 -21.78 -0.95 -4.78
N TYR A 193 -20.99 -2.02 -4.75
CA TYR A 193 -19.53 -2.03 -4.84
C TYR A 193 -19.05 -2.86 -6.04
N ARG A 194 -19.28 -2.35 -7.26
CA ARG A 194 -18.72 -2.93 -8.48
C ARG A 194 -17.27 -2.45 -8.70
N MET A 195 -16.31 -3.14 -8.08
CA MET A 195 -14.92 -3.11 -8.55
C MET A 195 -14.59 -4.42 -9.26
N ARG A 196 -13.93 -4.32 -10.43
CA ARG A 196 -13.32 -5.50 -11.06
C ARG A 196 -12.23 -6.04 -10.13
N ILE A 197 -12.15 -7.36 -9.98
CA ILE A 197 -11.12 -8.09 -9.20
C ILE A 197 -9.69 -7.60 -9.49
N TRP A 198 -9.42 -7.17 -10.72
CA TRP A 198 -8.14 -6.56 -11.12
C TRP A 198 -7.76 -5.30 -10.32
N ASN A 199 -8.73 -4.53 -9.81
CA ASN A 199 -8.47 -3.37 -8.93
C ASN A 199 -8.14 -3.76 -7.49
N TRP A 200 -8.40 -5.02 -7.13
CA TRP A 200 -8.02 -5.58 -5.85
C TRP A 200 -6.58 -6.07 -5.91
N LEU A 201 -6.16 -6.66 -7.04
CA LEU A 201 -4.81 -7.20 -7.24
C LEU A 201 -3.78 -6.14 -7.71
N PHE A 202 -4.22 -5.03 -8.31
CA PHE A 202 -3.40 -3.95 -8.90
C PHE A 202 -4.05 -2.57 -8.78
#